data_AF-A0A849I4K7-F1
#
_entry.id   AF-A0A849I4K7-F1
#
_cell.length_a   1.000
_cell.length_b   1.000
_cell.length_c   1.000
_cell.angle_alpha   90.00
_cell.angle_beta   90.00
_cell.angle_gamma   90.00
#
_symmetry.space_group_name_H-M   'P 1'
#
loop_
_entity.id
_entity.type
_entity.pdbx_description
1 polymer ?
#
loop_
_entity_poly.entity_id
_entity_poly.type
_entity_poly.pdbx_seq_one_letter_code
_entity_poly.pdbx_strand_id
1 'polypeptide(L)'
;MDTVSIEIPFPGFYHSILSDELDYVEEQEIEYFAEHRQAEEGVPEELRLDAFEYGDILMRHTDYSVAHERVAKAWVDGFNLVAEEMLGFNPGFVFEETTSPREYNFETDRVFARCPVDTVRKLRAMVDPDRLAEVMRERHTSRSGFISFYSPDLADWPDDVTEWDHNQLGTLLRACLPEDDRSEEGVTWRVFYAITDDGGFYWDWSEAVDWKAVEAAVNEARDEKLAEIRADDPDYEAPAPRCPYTGDLFRFAESRA
;
A
#
# COMPACT_ATOMS: atom_id res chain seq x y z
N MET A 1 27.47 0.57 5.52
CA MET A 1 27.13 1.98 5.31
C MET A 1 26.25 2.37 6.46
N ASP A 2 26.54 3.48 7.12
CA ASP A 2 25.75 3.93 8.26
C ASP A 2 24.43 4.53 7.76
N THR A 3 23.32 4.15 8.40
CA THR A 3 21.97 4.58 8.07
C THR A 3 21.27 5.14 9.29
N VAL A 4 20.35 6.07 9.08
CA VAL A 4 19.44 6.63 10.10
C VAL A 4 18.00 6.44 9.65
N SER A 5 17.07 6.44 10.60
CA SER A 5 15.64 6.37 10.31
C SER A 5 15.10 7.76 9.96
N ILE A 6 14.32 7.87 8.90
CA ILE A 6 13.67 9.11 8.47
C ILE A 6 12.18 8.87 8.21
N GLU A 7 11.34 9.79 8.64
CA GLU A 7 9.93 9.84 8.22
C GLU A 7 9.84 10.33 6.78
N ILE A 8 9.18 9.58 5.91
CA ILE A 8 8.85 10.02 4.54
C ILE A 8 7.40 10.50 4.45
N PRO A 9 7.06 11.42 3.53
CA PRO A 9 5.67 11.77 3.24
C PRO A 9 4.86 10.54 2.86
N PHE A 10 3.77 10.30 3.59
CA PHE A 10 2.88 9.17 3.39
C PHE A 10 1.45 9.61 3.72
N PRO A 11 0.45 9.33 2.85
CA PRO A 11 -0.94 9.74 3.09
C PRO A 11 -1.64 8.93 4.18
N GLY A 12 -1.00 7.86 4.67
CA GLY A 12 -1.63 6.87 5.55
C GLY A 12 -2.51 5.89 4.80
N PHE A 13 -3.11 4.93 5.52
CA PHE A 13 -4.13 4.05 4.94
C PHE A 13 -5.54 4.54 5.23
N TYR A 14 -5.80 5.08 6.42
CA TYR A 14 -7.15 5.46 6.84
C TYR A 14 -7.75 6.60 6.00
N HIS A 15 -8.85 6.32 5.27
CA HIS A 15 -9.53 7.25 4.35
C HIS A 15 -8.57 7.93 3.36
N SER A 16 -7.66 7.13 2.79
CA SER A 16 -6.64 7.58 1.88
C SER A 16 -6.88 7.04 0.48
N ILE A 17 -6.19 7.61 -0.49
CA ILE A 17 -6.15 7.06 -1.84
C ILE A 17 -5.63 5.60 -1.87
N LEU A 18 -4.81 5.21 -0.90
CA LEU A 18 -4.24 3.86 -0.85
C LEU A 18 -5.28 2.83 -0.39
N SER A 19 -6.15 3.19 0.56
CA SER A 19 -7.28 2.33 0.93
C SER A 19 -8.29 2.23 -0.20
N ASP A 20 -8.60 3.35 -0.84
CA ASP A 20 -9.57 3.38 -1.94
C ASP A 20 -9.11 2.50 -3.12
N GLU A 21 -7.80 2.48 -3.41
CA GLU A 21 -7.24 1.63 -4.47
C GLU A 21 -7.23 0.14 -4.08
N LEU A 22 -6.98 -0.20 -2.82
CA LEU A 22 -7.07 -1.58 -2.34
C LEU A 22 -8.51 -2.11 -2.43
N ASP A 23 -9.48 -1.30 -1.99
CA ASP A 23 -10.91 -1.62 -2.11
C ASP A 23 -11.29 -1.79 -3.59
N TYR A 24 -10.84 -0.87 -4.47
CA TYR A 24 -11.08 -0.95 -5.90
C TYR A 24 -10.54 -2.24 -6.53
N VAL A 25 -9.30 -2.63 -6.22
CA VAL A 25 -8.68 -3.86 -6.72
C VAL A 25 -9.46 -5.10 -6.29
N GLU A 26 -9.88 -5.15 -5.03
CA GLU A 26 -10.67 -6.26 -4.49
C GLU A 26 -12.05 -6.34 -5.15
N GLU A 27 -12.74 -5.21 -5.28
CA GLU A 27 -14.03 -5.14 -5.98
C GLU A 27 -13.91 -5.61 -7.43
N GLN A 28 -12.87 -5.18 -8.15
CA GLN A 28 -12.62 -5.62 -9.53
C GLN A 28 -12.41 -7.14 -9.63
N GLU A 29 -11.66 -7.74 -8.70
CA GLU A 29 -11.48 -9.19 -8.66
C GLU A 29 -12.80 -9.91 -8.38
N ILE A 30 -13.62 -9.40 -7.46
CA ILE A 30 -14.92 -9.97 -7.12
C ILE A 30 -15.88 -9.92 -8.31
N GLU A 31 -15.99 -8.75 -8.96
CA GLU A 31 -16.82 -8.55 -10.15
C GLU A 31 -16.37 -9.45 -11.31
N TYR A 32 -15.06 -9.48 -11.59
CA TYR A 32 -14.51 -10.32 -12.65
C TYR A 32 -14.76 -11.80 -12.37
N PHE A 33 -14.60 -12.26 -11.13
CA PHE A 33 -14.88 -13.64 -10.75
C PHE A 33 -16.36 -14.00 -10.99
N ALA A 34 -17.27 -13.17 -10.46
CA ALA A 34 -18.71 -13.42 -10.50
C ALA A 34 -19.27 -13.39 -11.93
N GLU A 35 -18.87 -12.40 -12.73
CA GLU A 35 -19.46 -12.15 -14.05
C GLU A 35 -18.77 -12.93 -15.18
N HIS A 36 -17.45 -13.15 -15.08
CA HIS A 36 -16.64 -13.64 -16.20
C HIS A 36 -15.95 -14.96 -15.88
N ARG A 37 -15.10 -15.02 -14.85
CA ARG A 37 -14.18 -16.15 -14.62
C ARG A 37 -14.93 -17.48 -14.52
N GLN A 38 -16.00 -17.55 -13.75
CA GLN A 38 -16.76 -18.80 -13.57
C GLN A 38 -17.41 -19.28 -14.88
N ALA A 39 -17.88 -18.36 -15.71
CA ALA A 39 -18.42 -18.68 -17.03
C ALA A 39 -17.32 -19.17 -18.00
N GLU A 40 -16.15 -18.54 -17.95
CA GLU A 40 -14.95 -18.89 -18.72
C GLU A 40 -14.41 -20.28 -18.32
N GLU A 41 -14.45 -20.59 -17.02
CA GLU A 41 -14.15 -21.91 -16.45
C GLU A 41 -15.20 -22.98 -16.77
N GLY A 42 -16.35 -22.57 -17.31
CA GLY A 42 -17.44 -23.47 -17.67
C GLY A 42 -18.22 -24.00 -16.47
N VAL A 43 -18.23 -23.26 -15.36
CA VAL A 43 -19.05 -23.57 -14.19
C VAL A 43 -20.54 -23.42 -14.56
N PRO A 44 -21.38 -24.44 -14.30
CA PRO A 44 -22.83 -24.37 -14.49
C PRO A 44 -23.45 -23.19 -13.71
N GLU A 45 -24.45 -22.51 -14.28
CA GLU A 45 -25.02 -21.28 -13.71
C GLU A 45 -25.54 -21.48 -12.29
N GLU A 46 -26.18 -22.61 -12.04
CA GLU A 46 -26.71 -23.06 -10.75
C GLU A 46 -25.65 -23.33 -9.68
N LEU A 47 -24.39 -23.51 -10.08
CA LEU A 47 -23.24 -23.70 -9.18
C LEU A 47 -22.35 -22.45 -9.10
N ARG A 48 -22.69 -21.36 -9.79
CA ARG A 48 -21.91 -20.12 -9.69
C ARG A 48 -22.15 -19.45 -8.36
N LEU A 49 -21.07 -18.91 -7.80
CA LEU A 49 -21.16 -17.99 -6.68
C LEU A 49 -21.47 -16.60 -7.20
N ASP A 50 -22.35 -15.87 -6.53
CA ASP A 50 -22.50 -14.45 -6.82
C ASP A 50 -21.36 -13.62 -6.20
N ALA A 51 -21.35 -12.32 -6.50
CA ALA A 51 -20.32 -11.39 -6.01
C ALA A 51 -20.28 -11.32 -4.47
N PHE A 52 -21.42 -11.47 -3.79
CA PHE A 52 -21.48 -11.42 -2.33
C PHE A 52 -20.89 -12.70 -1.72
N GLU A 53 -21.27 -13.87 -2.25
CA GLU A 53 -20.75 -15.16 -1.80
C GLU A 53 -19.23 -15.26 -1.99
N TYR A 54 -18.72 -14.88 -3.17
CA TYR A 54 -17.28 -14.89 -3.44
C TYR A 54 -16.54 -13.80 -2.65
N GLY A 55 -17.10 -12.60 -2.55
CA GLY A 55 -16.51 -11.50 -1.77
C GLY A 55 -16.31 -11.88 -0.30
N ASP A 56 -17.31 -12.49 0.34
CA ASP A 56 -17.18 -12.95 1.72
C ASP A 56 -16.11 -14.04 1.89
N ILE A 57 -15.97 -14.96 0.91
CA ILE A 57 -14.87 -15.94 0.90
C ILE A 57 -13.52 -15.23 0.76
N LEU A 58 -13.39 -14.33 -0.21
CA LEU A 58 -12.15 -13.61 -0.51
C LEU A 58 -11.67 -12.82 0.72
N MET A 59 -12.53 -11.95 1.28
CA MET A 59 -12.22 -11.13 2.45
C MET A 59 -11.81 -11.97 3.67
N ARG A 60 -12.42 -13.16 3.88
CA ARG A 60 -12.06 -14.07 4.98
C ARG A 60 -10.66 -14.67 4.83
N HIS A 61 -10.11 -14.69 3.61
CA HIS A 61 -8.82 -15.27 3.28
C HIS A 61 -7.79 -14.22 2.83
N THR A 62 -8.09 -12.93 2.96
CA THR A 62 -7.17 -11.81 2.73
C THR A 62 -6.60 -11.29 4.05
N ASP A 63 -5.27 -11.23 4.17
CA ASP A 63 -4.59 -10.57 5.29
C ASP A 63 -4.25 -9.11 4.95
N TYR A 64 -5.16 -8.18 5.24
CA TYR A 64 -4.95 -6.76 4.94
C TYR A 64 -3.75 -6.14 5.67
N SER A 65 -3.25 -6.74 6.77
CA SER A 65 -2.02 -6.26 7.39
C SER A 65 -0.82 -6.52 6.49
N VAL A 66 -0.80 -7.68 5.83
CA VAL A 66 0.20 -8.00 4.81
C VAL A 66 0.05 -7.08 3.60
N ALA A 67 -1.18 -6.84 3.12
CA ALA A 67 -1.42 -5.93 2.00
C ALA A 67 -0.89 -4.52 2.29
N HIS A 68 -1.23 -3.96 3.46
CA HIS A 68 -0.74 -2.64 3.88
C HIS A 68 0.79 -2.59 4.00
N GLU A 69 1.43 -3.62 4.57
CA GLU A 69 2.89 -3.65 4.66
C GLU A 69 3.55 -3.66 3.27
N ARG A 70 2.97 -4.38 2.31
CA ARG A 70 3.47 -4.42 0.94
C ARG A 70 3.30 -3.10 0.22
N VAL A 71 2.12 -2.49 0.30
CA VAL A 71 1.88 -1.15 -0.25
C VAL A 71 2.81 -0.12 0.38
N ALA A 72 3.10 -0.20 1.68
CA ALA A 72 4.05 0.70 2.34
C ALA A 72 5.50 0.50 1.83
N LYS A 73 5.91 -0.73 1.52
CA LYS A 73 7.21 -1.01 0.88
C LYS A 73 7.26 -0.43 -0.54
N ALA A 74 6.24 -0.70 -1.35
CA ALA A 74 6.11 -0.15 -2.69
C ALA A 74 6.12 1.39 -2.64
N TRP A 75 5.46 1.98 -1.65
CA TRP A 75 5.47 3.43 -1.43
C TRP A 75 6.89 3.97 -1.19
N VAL A 76 7.71 3.32 -0.36
CA VAL A 76 9.11 3.75 -0.16
C VAL A 76 9.91 3.66 -1.45
N ASP A 77 9.74 2.58 -2.22
CA ASP A 77 10.43 2.40 -3.50
C ASP A 77 9.99 3.46 -4.52
N GLY A 78 8.68 3.69 -4.66
CA GLY A 78 8.10 4.74 -5.50
C GLY A 78 8.54 6.14 -5.06
N PHE A 79 8.54 6.41 -3.75
CA PHE A 79 9.04 7.67 -3.20
C PHE A 79 10.53 7.85 -3.48
N ASN A 80 11.34 6.80 -3.43
CA ASN A 80 12.77 6.88 -3.77
C ASN A 80 12.97 7.28 -5.24
N LEU A 81 12.15 6.75 -6.17
CA LEU A 81 12.18 7.12 -7.59
C LEU A 81 11.77 8.57 -7.81
N VAL A 82 10.64 8.99 -7.22
CA VAL A 82 10.14 10.38 -7.35
C VAL A 82 11.12 11.36 -6.68
N ALA A 83 11.69 11.01 -5.53
CA ALA A 83 12.68 11.82 -4.85
C ALA A 83 14.00 11.91 -5.64
N GLU A 84 14.42 10.86 -6.35
CA GLU A 84 15.59 10.93 -7.23
C GLU A 84 15.42 11.99 -8.33
N GLU A 85 14.24 12.07 -8.94
CA GLU A 85 13.90 13.11 -9.92
C GLU A 85 13.92 14.50 -9.28
N MET A 86 13.24 14.67 -8.13
CA MET A 86 13.10 15.98 -7.47
C MET A 86 14.41 16.51 -6.89
N LEU A 87 15.24 15.63 -6.31
CA LEU A 87 16.49 15.99 -5.64
C LEU A 87 17.68 16.01 -6.60
N GLY A 88 17.56 15.37 -7.77
CA GLY A 88 18.64 15.24 -8.76
C GLY A 88 19.71 14.22 -8.38
N PHE A 89 19.45 13.36 -7.40
CA PHE A 89 20.30 12.23 -7.02
C PHE A 89 19.48 11.16 -6.30
N ASN A 90 19.88 9.90 -6.41
CA ASN A 90 19.22 8.79 -5.70
C ASN A 90 19.46 8.90 -4.18
N PRO A 91 18.41 9.11 -3.37
CA PRO A 91 18.56 9.22 -1.92
C PRO A 91 18.83 7.88 -1.23
N GLY A 92 18.47 6.76 -1.86
CA GLY A 92 18.73 5.41 -1.36
C GLY A 92 17.87 5.03 -0.15
N PHE A 93 16.61 5.47 -0.12
CA PHE A 93 15.65 5.08 0.89
C PHE A 93 15.34 3.59 0.79
N VAL A 94 15.21 2.92 1.94
CA VAL A 94 14.81 1.52 2.05
C VAL A 94 13.78 1.41 3.16
N PHE A 95 12.69 0.70 2.91
CA PHE A 95 11.64 0.48 3.91
C PHE A 95 12.21 0.00 5.25
N GLU A 96 11.73 0.59 6.34
CA GLU A 96 12.09 0.23 7.71
C GLU A 96 10.87 -0.32 8.44
N GLU A 97 9.84 0.51 8.63
CA GLU A 97 8.61 0.14 9.33
C GLU A 97 7.46 1.08 8.99
N THR A 98 6.24 0.60 9.26
CA THR A 98 5.02 1.40 9.30
C THR A 98 4.52 1.46 10.74
N THR A 99 4.15 2.64 11.22
CA THR A 99 3.51 2.80 12.53
C THR A 99 2.07 3.25 12.37
N SER A 100 1.16 2.51 12.98
CA SER A 100 -0.26 2.86 13.04
C SER A 100 -0.59 3.59 14.34
N PRO A 101 -1.35 4.70 14.29
CA PRO A 101 -1.77 5.41 15.49
C PRO A 101 -2.81 4.60 16.27
N ARG A 102 -2.92 4.88 17.57
CA ARG A 102 -3.99 4.30 18.41
C ARG A 102 -5.36 4.88 18.06
N GLU A 103 -5.40 6.15 17.68
CA GLU A 103 -6.63 6.91 17.43
C GLU A 103 -6.55 7.61 16.06
N TYR A 104 -7.15 6.99 15.04
CA TYR A 104 -7.13 7.47 13.66
C TYR A 104 -7.86 8.81 13.41
N ASN A 105 -8.61 9.31 14.39
CA ASN A 105 -9.30 10.60 14.28
C ASN A 105 -8.35 11.80 14.37
N PHE A 106 -7.07 11.58 14.72
CA PHE A 106 -6.08 12.64 14.96
C PHE A 106 -4.79 12.48 14.15
N GLU A 107 -4.51 11.26 13.69
CA GLU A 107 -3.29 10.89 12.99
C GLU A 107 -3.60 9.70 12.09
N THR A 108 -2.80 9.47 11.06
CA THR A 108 -2.90 8.31 10.19
C THR A 108 -1.59 7.52 10.24
N ASP A 109 -1.51 6.40 9.52
CA ASP A 109 -0.29 5.60 9.45
C ASP A 109 0.90 6.45 8.98
N ARG A 110 2.10 6.11 9.48
CA ARG A 110 3.35 6.76 9.11
C ARG A 110 4.35 5.72 8.64
N VAL A 111 5.15 6.08 7.64
CA VAL A 111 6.17 5.19 7.08
C VAL A 111 7.54 5.76 7.34
N PHE A 112 8.41 4.88 7.84
CA PHE A 112 9.81 5.16 8.10
C PHE A 112 10.68 4.41 7.11
N ALA A 113 11.73 5.10 6.65
CA ALA A 113 12.73 4.52 5.79
C ALA A 113 14.12 4.65 6.42
N ARG A 114 14.96 3.64 6.19
CA ARG A 114 16.40 3.77 6.41
C ARG A 114 16.97 4.65 5.31
N CYS A 115 17.69 5.67 5.72
CA CYS A 115 18.35 6.64 4.86
C CYS A 115 19.86 6.61 5.10
N PRO A 116 20.70 6.52 4.05
CA PRO A 116 22.14 6.67 4.18
C PRO A 116 22.51 8.00 4.83
N VAL A 117 23.44 7.99 5.78
CA VAL A 117 23.89 9.22 6.45
C VAL A 117 24.43 10.26 5.45
N ASP A 118 25.08 9.82 4.38
CA ASP A 118 25.58 10.71 3.32
C ASP A 118 24.44 11.40 2.56
N THR A 119 23.29 10.76 2.41
CA THR A 119 22.07 11.38 1.87
C THR A 119 21.59 12.50 2.78
N VAL A 120 21.51 12.26 4.10
CA VAL A 120 21.13 13.29 5.07
C VAL A 120 22.05 14.50 5.02
N ARG A 121 23.37 14.28 4.93
CA ARG A 121 24.35 15.36 4.79
C ARG A 121 24.16 16.16 3.49
N LYS A 122 23.85 15.48 2.38
CA LYS A 122 23.56 16.13 1.09
C LYS A 122 22.29 16.97 1.18
N LEU A 123 21.21 16.43 1.75
CA LEU A 123 19.96 17.16 1.99
C LEU A 123 20.22 18.43 2.81
N ARG A 124 21.00 18.32 3.89
CA ARG A 124 21.37 19.46 4.73
C ARG A 124 22.19 20.52 3.99
N ALA A 125 23.07 20.09 3.08
CA ALA A 125 23.91 21.00 2.31
C ALA A 125 23.17 21.70 1.17
N MET A 126 22.13 21.08 0.61
CA MET A 126 21.36 21.64 -0.52
C MET A 126 20.17 22.50 -0.09
N VAL A 127 19.61 22.27 1.11
CA VAL A 127 18.43 23.00 1.56
C VAL A 127 18.74 24.49 1.74
N ASP A 128 17.85 25.34 1.23
CA ASP A 128 17.88 26.76 1.53
C ASP A 128 17.57 26.98 3.03
N PRO A 129 18.45 27.64 3.81
CA PRO A 129 18.22 27.88 5.24
C PRO A 129 16.91 28.60 5.55
N ASP A 130 16.51 29.56 4.72
CA ASP A 130 15.26 30.32 4.92
C ASP A 130 14.04 29.40 4.69
N ARG A 131 14.16 28.50 3.71
CA ARG A 131 13.17 27.46 3.41
C ARG A 131 13.01 26.47 4.56
N LEU A 132 14.11 25.99 5.10
CA LEU A 132 14.08 25.08 6.25
C LEU A 132 13.42 25.74 7.46
N ALA A 133 13.76 26.99 7.75
CA ALA A 133 13.16 27.74 8.84
C ALA A 133 11.65 27.96 8.65
N GLU A 134 11.18 28.15 7.42
CA GLU A 134 9.75 28.22 7.10
C GLU A 134 9.04 26.90 7.41
N VAL A 135 9.54 25.77 6.88
CA VAL A 135 8.93 24.45 7.10
C VAL A 135 8.96 24.05 8.57
N MET A 136 10.02 24.39 9.30
CA MET A 136 10.09 24.19 10.75
C MET A 136 8.99 24.96 11.49
N ARG A 137 8.76 26.23 11.13
CA ARG A 137 7.66 27.02 11.70
C ARG A 137 6.30 26.43 11.36
N GLU A 138 6.10 25.98 10.13
CA GLU A 138 4.83 25.37 9.70
C GLU A 138 4.52 24.08 10.46
N ARG A 139 5.51 23.19 10.61
CA ARG A 139 5.33 21.88 11.27
C ARG A 139 5.29 21.97 12.79
N HIS A 140 6.08 22.86 13.39
CA HIS A 140 6.37 22.81 14.83
C HIS A 140 5.83 23.99 15.63
N THR A 141 5.09 24.91 15.02
CA THR A 141 4.40 25.98 15.78
C THR A 141 3.14 25.43 16.44
N SER A 142 3.13 25.43 17.78
CA SER A 142 1.94 25.11 18.56
C SER A 142 0.80 26.10 18.29
N ARG A 143 -0.42 25.59 18.12
CA ARG A 143 -1.64 26.36 17.86
C ARG A 143 -2.84 25.71 18.56
N SER A 144 -4.00 26.37 18.54
CA SER A 144 -5.22 25.78 19.11
C SER A 144 -5.52 24.44 18.45
N GLY A 145 -5.59 23.37 19.24
CA GLY A 145 -5.81 22.00 18.75
C GLY A 145 -4.56 21.25 18.29
N PHE A 146 -3.37 21.85 18.37
CA PHE A 146 -2.10 21.21 18.02
C PHE A 146 -0.97 21.72 18.90
N ILE A 147 -0.37 20.84 19.71
CA ILE A 147 0.79 21.16 20.54
C ILE A 147 1.98 20.41 19.97
N SER A 148 2.98 21.13 19.48
CA SER A 148 4.23 20.52 19.05
C SER A 148 5.18 20.34 20.24
N PHE A 149 5.87 19.21 20.26
CA PHE A 149 6.96 18.93 21.20
C PHE A 149 8.34 19.33 20.64
N TYR A 150 8.40 19.80 19.39
CA TYR A 150 9.62 20.24 18.72
C TYR A 150 9.70 21.77 18.71
N SER A 151 10.91 22.34 18.82
CA SER A 151 11.10 23.77 18.62
C SER A 151 10.95 24.13 17.13
N PRO A 152 10.25 25.23 16.80
CA PRO A 152 10.22 25.77 15.44
C PRO A 152 11.49 26.53 15.05
N ASP A 153 12.47 26.68 15.96
CA ASP A 153 13.76 27.31 15.70
C ASP A 153 14.87 26.27 15.52
N LEU A 154 15.62 26.41 14.43
CA LEU A 154 16.75 25.55 14.10
C LEU A 154 17.89 25.65 15.11
N ALA A 155 18.04 26.81 15.77
CA ALA A 155 19.07 27.01 16.78
C ALA A 155 18.87 26.15 18.04
N ASP A 156 17.67 25.62 18.25
CA ASP A 156 17.35 24.73 19.36
C ASP A 156 17.55 23.24 19.03
N TRP A 157 17.90 22.92 17.77
CA TRP A 157 18.13 21.55 17.31
C TRP A 157 19.64 21.21 17.37
N PRO A 158 20.03 19.92 17.38
CA PRO A 158 21.43 19.55 17.37
C PRO A 158 22.18 20.13 16.16
N ASP A 159 23.44 20.56 16.37
CA ASP A 159 24.28 21.09 15.29
C ASP A 159 24.62 20.04 14.23
N ASP A 160 24.86 18.79 14.67
CA ASP A 160 25.10 17.66 13.79
C ASP A 160 23.76 17.08 13.32
N VAL A 161 23.51 17.18 12.01
CA VAL A 161 22.29 16.65 11.38
C VAL A 161 22.15 15.13 11.54
N THR A 162 23.24 14.42 11.84
CA THR A 162 23.20 12.97 12.06
C THR A 162 22.69 12.59 13.45
N GLU A 163 22.58 13.56 14.37
CA GLU A 163 21.96 13.40 15.68
C GLU A 163 20.44 13.71 15.65
N TRP A 164 19.92 14.14 14.49
CA TRP A 164 18.50 14.46 14.33
C TRP A 164 17.67 13.17 14.32
N ASP A 165 16.50 13.22 14.97
CA ASP A 165 15.56 12.11 14.94
C ASP A 165 14.76 12.06 13.62
N HIS A 166 13.94 11.02 13.47
CA HIS A 166 13.15 10.78 12.27
C HIS A 166 12.20 11.93 11.89
N ASN A 167 11.67 12.69 12.86
CA ASN A 167 10.75 13.82 12.63
C ASN A 167 11.53 15.07 12.18
N GLN A 168 12.68 15.30 12.81
CA GLN A 168 13.60 16.37 12.43
C GLN A 168 14.14 16.13 11.01
N LEU A 169 14.53 14.90 10.70
CA LEU A 169 14.97 14.49 9.37
C LEU A 169 13.83 14.56 8.34
N GLY A 170 12.61 14.13 8.69
CA GLY A 170 11.44 14.30 7.82
C GLY A 170 11.12 15.77 7.54
N THR A 171 11.41 16.67 8.51
CA THR A 171 11.30 18.13 8.32
C THR A 171 12.33 18.63 7.31
N LEU A 172 13.58 18.18 7.40
CA LEU A 172 14.63 18.50 6.43
C LEU A 172 14.27 18.02 5.02
N LEU A 173 13.82 16.78 4.89
CA LEU A 173 13.40 16.20 3.62
C LEU A 173 12.30 17.04 2.97
N ARG A 174 11.25 17.36 3.72
CA ARG A 174 10.14 18.20 3.22
C ARG A 174 10.59 19.59 2.78
N ALA A 175 11.59 20.16 3.44
CA ALA A 175 12.17 21.45 3.04
C ALA A 175 13.01 21.37 1.74
N CYS A 176 13.49 20.18 1.36
CA CYS A 176 14.20 19.95 0.11
C CYS A 176 13.26 19.67 -1.07
N LEU A 177 11.98 19.39 -0.82
CA LEU A 177 11.01 19.12 -1.89
C LEU A 177 10.55 20.42 -2.60
N PRO A 178 10.24 20.36 -3.91
CA PRO A 178 9.68 21.48 -4.65
C PRO A 178 8.39 22.00 -4.01
N GLU A 179 8.13 23.31 -4.13
CA GLU A 179 7.04 23.97 -3.42
C GLU A 179 5.66 23.32 -3.66
N ASP A 180 5.36 22.99 -4.91
CA ASP A 180 4.12 22.33 -5.32
C ASP A 180 3.95 20.92 -4.75
N ASP A 181 5.06 20.26 -4.38
CA ASP A 181 5.12 18.90 -3.86
C ASP A 181 5.28 18.85 -2.32
N ARG A 182 5.32 20.01 -1.65
CA ARG A 182 5.40 20.08 -0.19
C ARG A 182 4.06 19.79 0.49
N SER A 183 2.95 19.98 -0.22
CA SER A 183 1.64 19.56 0.29
C SER A 183 1.61 18.04 0.35
N GLU A 184 0.84 17.50 1.30
CA GLU A 184 0.65 16.05 1.37
C GLU A 184 0.09 15.53 0.04
N GLU A 185 -0.83 16.26 -0.60
CA GLU A 185 -1.39 15.88 -1.90
C GLU A 185 -0.36 15.86 -3.04
N GLY A 186 0.55 16.84 -3.11
CA GLY A 186 1.44 17.02 -4.27
C GLY A 186 2.37 15.83 -4.51
N VAL A 187 3.15 15.47 -3.49
CA VAL A 187 4.03 14.30 -3.58
C VAL A 187 3.25 12.98 -3.56
N THR A 188 2.10 12.94 -2.88
CA THR A 188 1.25 11.74 -2.80
C THR A 188 0.83 11.27 -4.18
N TRP A 189 0.31 12.17 -5.02
CA TRP A 189 -0.13 11.79 -6.35
C TRP A 189 1.00 11.26 -7.22
N ARG A 190 2.20 11.87 -7.16
CA ARG A 190 3.35 11.39 -7.94
C ARG A 190 3.77 9.99 -7.54
N VAL A 191 3.86 9.74 -6.24
CA VAL A 191 4.22 8.41 -5.73
C VAL A 191 3.12 7.41 -6.05
N PHE A 192 1.86 7.77 -5.84
CA PHE A 192 0.71 6.94 -6.19
C PHE A 192 0.75 6.48 -7.64
N TYR A 193 0.98 7.39 -8.60
CA TYR A 193 1.13 7.01 -10.00
C TYR A 193 2.36 6.14 -10.26
N ALA A 194 3.47 6.38 -9.54
CA ALA A 194 4.68 5.56 -9.69
C ALA A 194 4.49 4.11 -9.21
N ILE A 195 3.58 3.85 -8.27
CA ILE A 195 3.34 2.50 -7.71
C ILE A 195 2.11 1.81 -8.29
N THR A 196 1.20 2.54 -8.93
CA THR A 196 0.03 1.96 -9.63
C THR A 196 0.35 1.55 -11.07
N ASP A 197 1.40 2.10 -11.68
CA ASP A 197 1.82 1.71 -13.03
C ASP A 197 2.16 0.21 -13.09
N ASP A 198 1.88 -0.43 -14.23
CA ASP A 198 2.04 -1.88 -14.45
C ASP A 198 1.33 -2.83 -13.47
N GLY A 199 0.29 -2.34 -12.76
CA GLY A 199 -0.57 -3.17 -11.90
C GLY A 199 0.01 -3.49 -10.52
N GLY A 200 0.95 -2.68 -10.01
CA GLY A 200 1.63 -2.90 -8.74
C GLY A 200 0.69 -3.17 -7.56
N PHE A 201 -0.39 -2.39 -7.42
CA PHE A 201 -1.39 -2.57 -6.37
C PHE A 201 -2.08 -3.93 -6.40
N TYR A 202 -2.42 -4.45 -7.59
CA TYR A 202 -3.01 -5.78 -7.72
C TYR A 202 -2.06 -6.84 -7.18
N TRP A 203 -0.77 -6.76 -7.49
CA TRP A 203 0.21 -7.74 -7.02
C TRP A 203 0.44 -7.65 -5.51
N ASP A 204 0.50 -6.45 -4.96
CA ASP A 204 0.68 -6.25 -3.52
C ASP A 204 -0.53 -6.73 -2.71
N TRP A 205 -1.75 -6.49 -3.22
CA TRP A 205 -2.97 -7.04 -2.64
C TRP A 205 -3.05 -8.57 -2.82
N SER A 206 -2.81 -9.08 -4.03
CA SER A 206 -2.93 -10.51 -4.37
C SER A 206 -2.01 -11.40 -3.54
N GLU A 207 -0.83 -10.92 -3.18
CA GLU A 207 0.11 -11.65 -2.31
C GLU A 207 -0.33 -11.71 -0.84
N ALA A 208 -1.31 -10.89 -0.45
CA ALA A 208 -1.95 -10.95 0.86
C ALA A 208 -3.15 -11.93 0.88
N VAL A 209 -3.56 -12.46 -0.27
CA VAL A 209 -4.66 -13.42 -0.40
C VAL A 209 -4.12 -14.84 -0.34
N ASP A 210 -4.66 -15.66 0.56
CA ASP A 210 -4.43 -17.11 0.51
C ASP A 210 -5.29 -17.74 -0.59
N TRP A 211 -4.82 -17.63 -1.83
CA TRP A 211 -5.53 -18.16 -3.01
C TRP A 211 -5.84 -19.65 -2.91
N LYS A 212 -5.02 -20.44 -2.21
CA LYS A 212 -5.31 -21.87 -2.01
C LYS A 212 -6.49 -22.08 -1.08
N ALA A 213 -6.57 -21.29 -0.01
CA ALA A 213 -7.72 -21.32 0.88
C ALA A 213 -8.99 -20.77 0.20
N VAL A 214 -8.88 -19.71 -0.60
CA VAL A 214 -9.99 -19.18 -1.42
C VAL A 214 -10.50 -20.25 -2.37
N GLU A 215 -9.63 -20.89 -3.15
CA GLU A 215 -10.00 -21.98 -4.07
C GLU A 215 -10.69 -23.13 -3.34
N ALA A 216 -10.19 -23.53 -2.17
CA ALA A 216 -10.79 -24.58 -1.36
C ALA A 216 -12.20 -24.20 -0.88
N ALA A 217 -12.36 -22.98 -0.35
CA ALA A 217 -13.65 -22.47 0.13
C ALA A 217 -14.67 -22.27 -1.00
N VAL A 218 -14.23 -21.83 -2.18
CA VAL A 218 -15.08 -21.75 -3.38
C VAL A 218 -15.59 -23.14 -3.78
N ASN A 219 -14.72 -24.16 -3.74
CA ASN A 219 -15.13 -25.53 -4.06
C ASN A 219 -16.10 -26.09 -3.00
N GLU A 220 -15.87 -25.83 -1.72
CA GLU A 220 -16.78 -26.20 -0.64
C GLU A 220 -18.17 -25.57 -0.82
N ALA A 221 -18.24 -24.26 -1.09
CA ALA A 221 -19.50 -23.57 -1.34
C ALA A 221 -20.25 -24.13 -2.56
N ARG A 222 -19.52 -24.56 -3.60
CA ARG A 222 -20.10 -25.22 -4.77
C ARG A 222 -20.62 -26.63 -4.45
N ASP A 223 -19.89 -27.39 -3.64
CA ASP A 223 -20.32 -28.71 -3.17
C ASP A 223 -21.59 -28.62 -2.32
N GLU A 224 -21.72 -27.57 -1.50
CA GLU A 224 -22.93 -27.26 -0.74
C GLU A 224 -24.12 -26.97 -1.67
N LYS A 225 -23.97 -26.06 -2.64
CA LYS A 225 -25.01 -25.78 -3.66
C LYS A 225 -25.41 -27.06 -4.43
N LEU A 226 -24.43 -27.89 -4.80
CA LEU A 226 -24.69 -29.16 -5.48
C LEU A 226 -25.46 -30.14 -4.59
N ALA A 227 -25.14 -30.19 -3.29
CA ALA A 227 -25.85 -31.03 -2.33
C ALA A 227 -27.30 -30.56 -2.13
N GLU A 228 -27.55 -29.25 -2.10
CA GLU A 228 -28.89 -28.67 -2.06
C GLU A 228 -29.70 -29.03 -3.31
N ILE A 229 -29.11 -28.88 -4.50
CA ILE A 229 -29.76 -29.26 -5.76
C ILE A 229 -30.12 -30.75 -5.76
N ARG A 230 -29.20 -31.61 -5.31
CA ARG A 230 -29.44 -33.07 -5.24
C ARG A 230 -30.44 -33.49 -4.16
N ALA A 231 -30.65 -32.67 -3.13
CA ALA A 231 -31.70 -32.92 -2.16
C ALA A 231 -33.10 -32.77 -2.79
N ASP A 232 -33.23 -31.84 -3.76
CA ASP A 232 -34.47 -31.59 -4.49
C ASP A 232 -34.59 -32.46 -5.77
N ASP A 233 -33.49 -32.74 -6.45
CA ASP A 233 -33.38 -33.58 -7.65
C ASP A 233 -32.20 -34.58 -7.53
N PRO A 234 -32.43 -35.78 -6.94
CA PRO A 234 -31.38 -36.77 -6.73
C PRO A 234 -30.68 -37.28 -7.99
N ASP A 235 -31.31 -37.13 -9.16
CA ASP A 235 -30.78 -37.55 -10.44
C ASP A 235 -30.00 -36.42 -11.15
N TYR A 236 -29.86 -35.25 -10.52
CA TYR A 236 -29.11 -34.13 -11.07
C TYR A 236 -27.62 -34.46 -11.22
N GLU A 237 -27.16 -34.41 -12.47
CA GLU A 237 -25.75 -34.45 -12.86
C GLU A 237 -25.35 -33.08 -13.41
N ALA A 238 -24.40 -32.43 -12.74
CA ALA A 238 -23.85 -31.17 -13.21
C ALA A 238 -23.25 -31.34 -14.62
N PRO A 239 -23.55 -30.43 -15.57
CA PRO A 239 -22.96 -30.50 -16.89
C PRO A 239 -21.44 -30.46 -16.79
N ALA A 240 -20.75 -31.31 -17.56
CA ALA A 240 -19.30 -31.34 -17.57
C ALA A 240 -18.73 -29.94 -17.89
N PRO A 241 -17.73 -29.46 -17.15
CA PRO A 241 -17.14 -28.15 -17.39
C PRO A 241 -16.61 -28.08 -18.83
N ARG A 242 -16.84 -26.94 -19.49
CA ARG A 242 -16.46 -26.75 -20.89
C ARG A 242 -14.95 -26.80 -21.11
N CYS A 243 -14.14 -26.57 -20.08
CA CYS A 243 -12.67 -26.63 -20.16
C CYS A 243 -12.08 -27.42 -18.97
N PRO A 244 -11.30 -28.49 -19.20
CA PRO A 244 -10.61 -29.22 -18.14
C PRO A 244 -9.32 -28.55 -17.63
N TYR A 245 -8.97 -27.36 -18.12
CA TYR A 245 -7.72 -26.64 -17.82
C TYR A 245 -8.02 -25.16 -17.56
N THR A 246 -8.27 -24.79 -16.30
CA THR A 246 -8.24 -23.38 -15.87
C THR A 246 -7.33 -23.15 -14.66
N GLY A 247 -6.90 -24.20 -13.96
CA GLY A 247 -5.98 -24.08 -12.82
C GLY A 247 -4.51 -23.73 -13.14
N ASP A 248 -4.15 -23.47 -14.40
CA ASP A 248 -2.75 -23.26 -14.82
C ASP A 248 -2.47 -21.86 -15.45
N LEU A 249 -3.46 -20.99 -15.63
CA LEU A 249 -3.21 -19.67 -16.25
C LEU A 249 -2.52 -18.67 -15.31
N PHE A 250 -2.52 -18.91 -13.99
CA PHE A 250 -1.86 -18.06 -12.99
C PHE A 250 -0.55 -18.64 -12.41
N ARG A 251 -0.08 -19.81 -12.90
CA ARG A 251 1.21 -20.40 -12.48
C ARG A 251 2.46 -19.80 -13.14
N PHE A 252 2.38 -18.59 -13.70
CA PHE A 252 3.56 -17.95 -14.31
C PHE A 252 4.63 -17.50 -13.29
N ALA A 253 4.34 -17.53 -11.99
CA ALA A 253 5.31 -17.20 -10.94
C ALA A 253 6.40 -18.27 -10.71
N GLU A 254 6.18 -19.54 -11.04
CA GLU A 254 7.15 -20.62 -10.73
C GLU A 254 8.15 -20.94 -11.85
N SER A 255 8.09 -20.24 -12.99
CA SER A 255 8.98 -20.50 -14.15
C SER A 255 10.19 -19.57 -14.28
N ARG A 256 10.41 -18.68 -13.29
CA ARG A 256 11.64 -17.86 -13.19
C ARG A 256 12.41 -18.22 -11.93
N ALA A 257 13.01 -19.41 -11.93
CA ALA A 257 14.09 -19.82 -11.04
C ALA A 257 15.31 -20.25 -11.87
#